data_AF-A0A532B036-F1
#
_entry.id   AF-A0A532B036-F1
#
_cell.length_a   1.000
_cell.length_b   1.000
_cell.length_c   1.000
_cell.angle_alpha   90.00
_cell.angle_beta   90.00
_cell.angle_gamma   90.00
#
_symmetry.space_group_name_H-M   'P 1'
#
loop_
_entity.id
_entity.type
_entity.pdbx_description
1 polymer ?
#
loop_
_entity_poly.entity_id
_entity_poly.type
_entity_poly.pdbx_seq_one_letter_code
_entity_poly.pdbx_strand_id
1 'polypeptide(L)'
;FWAVNAGGDFAWWAAEKIAPSVLVRFLGVPPTLVAAAPPAEQDRVMSIVESVEPLSLRFAGINIDSIPALHELPLEIITAPTIIVSARDDLFNTLPAAEFAAAKIRGAKLVIYDTGGHLLVGRQQEVRMAVRMFLAGAGRITSSESSDSQTRPARGQ
;
A
#
# COMPACT_ATOMS: atom_id res chain seq x y z
N PHE A 1 6.00 -7.31 35.91
CA PHE A 1 4.96 -7.83 34.99
C PHE A 1 4.36 -6.73 34.08
N TRP A 2 5.17 -5.77 33.60
CA TRP A 2 4.82 -4.84 32.51
C TRP A 2 5.32 -5.35 31.13
N ALA A 3 6.34 -6.21 31.15
CA ALA A 3 6.98 -6.82 29.99
C ALA A 3 6.08 -7.70 29.09
N VAL A 4 4.85 -8.00 29.52
CA VAL A 4 3.94 -8.92 28.80
C VAL A 4 2.80 -8.18 28.08
N ASN A 5 2.38 -7.00 28.56
CA ASN A 5 1.66 -6.04 27.70
C ASN A 5 2.61 -5.29 26.75
N ALA A 6 3.91 -5.29 27.06
CA ALA A 6 5.01 -4.77 26.21
C ALA A 6 5.69 -5.84 25.34
N GLY A 7 5.19 -7.09 25.31
CA GLY A 7 5.89 -8.23 24.72
C GLY A 7 5.97 -8.24 23.18
N GLY A 8 5.10 -7.49 22.52
CA GLY A 8 5.10 -7.35 21.06
C GLY A 8 6.15 -6.35 20.57
N ASP A 9 6.43 -5.29 21.33
CA ASP A 9 7.33 -4.20 20.89
C ASP A 9 8.77 -4.69 20.79
N PHE A 10 9.28 -5.33 21.83
CA PHE A 10 10.64 -5.89 21.80
C PHE A 10 10.78 -7.01 20.77
N ALA A 11 9.75 -7.87 20.63
CA ALA A 11 9.78 -8.95 19.64
C ALA A 11 9.77 -8.40 18.21
N TRP A 12 8.97 -7.37 17.93
CA TRP A 12 8.96 -6.67 16.64
C TRP A 12 10.32 -6.04 16.36
N TRP A 13 10.82 -5.23 17.29
CA TRP A 13 12.13 -4.59 17.18
C TRP A 13 13.25 -5.60 16.94
N ALA A 14 13.27 -6.70 17.69
CA ALA A 14 14.27 -7.75 17.52
C ALA A 14 14.16 -8.42 16.14
N ALA A 15 12.93 -8.76 15.71
CA ALA A 15 12.68 -9.37 14.41
C ALA A 15 13.06 -8.43 13.25
N GLU A 16 12.88 -7.12 13.39
CA GLU A 16 13.32 -6.13 12.40
C GLU A 16 14.83 -6.24 12.14
N LYS A 17 15.63 -6.42 13.19
CA LYS A 17 17.11 -6.48 13.07
C LYS A 17 17.62 -7.84 12.62
N ILE A 18 17.02 -8.94 13.08
CA ILE A 18 17.56 -10.29 12.88
C ILE A 18 16.83 -11.10 11.81
N ALA A 19 15.56 -10.79 11.54
CA ALA A 19 14.69 -11.55 10.66
C ALA A 19 13.69 -10.65 9.89
N PRO A 20 14.14 -9.59 9.19
CA PRO A 20 13.25 -8.62 8.54
C PRO A 20 12.31 -9.27 7.52
N SER A 21 12.71 -10.39 6.91
CA SER A 21 11.87 -11.17 6.00
C SER A 21 10.58 -11.69 6.65
N VAL A 22 10.59 -11.97 7.96
CA VAL A 22 9.40 -12.40 8.70
C VAL A 22 8.40 -11.25 8.80
N LEU A 23 8.88 -10.04 9.08
CA LEU A 23 8.03 -8.84 9.17
C LEU A 23 7.53 -8.38 7.79
N VAL A 24 8.39 -8.44 6.77
CA VAL A 24 7.99 -8.18 5.37
C VAL A 24 6.86 -9.13 4.95
N ARG A 25 6.99 -10.42 5.27
CA ARG A 25 5.94 -11.41 5.01
C ARG A 25 4.67 -11.14 5.83
N PHE A 26 4.83 -10.75 7.08
CA PHE A 26 3.72 -10.35 7.95
C PHE A 26 2.91 -9.19 7.36
N LEU A 27 3.57 -8.25 6.67
CA LEU A 27 2.92 -7.16 5.92
C LEU A 27 2.34 -7.57 4.55
N GLY A 28 2.23 -8.87 4.27
CA GLY A 28 1.61 -9.35 3.04
C GLY A 28 2.53 -9.30 1.80
N VAL A 29 3.84 -9.10 1.97
CA VAL A 29 4.79 -8.99 0.86
C VAL A 29 5.67 -10.23 0.76
N PRO A 30 5.84 -10.84 -0.43
CA PRO A 30 6.83 -11.90 -0.64
C PRO A 30 8.25 -11.39 -0.34
N PRO A 31 9.02 -11.98 0.60
CA PRO A 31 10.34 -11.46 0.96
C PRO A 31 11.34 -11.49 -0.20
N THR A 32 11.22 -12.46 -1.11
CA THR A 32 12.04 -12.56 -2.32
C THR A 32 11.84 -11.38 -3.27
N LEU A 33 10.63 -10.79 -3.28
CA LEU A 33 10.33 -9.60 -4.07
C LEU A 33 11.12 -8.38 -3.56
N VAL A 34 11.21 -8.22 -2.23
CA VAL A 34 11.98 -7.14 -1.60
C VAL A 34 13.48 -7.36 -1.80
N ALA A 35 13.96 -8.58 -1.60
CA ALA A 35 15.37 -8.91 -1.81
C ALA A 35 15.87 -8.62 -3.25
N ALA A 36 15.00 -8.75 -4.25
CA ALA A 36 15.30 -8.45 -5.65
C ALA A 36 15.10 -6.96 -6.02
N ALA A 37 14.52 -6.15 -5.14
CA ALA A 37 14.18 -4.76 -5.44
C ALA A 37 15.42 -3.83 -5.31
N PRO A 38 15.42 -2.66 -5.98
CA PRO A 38 16.47 -1.65 -5.78
C PRO A 38 16.53 -1.18 -4.31
N PRO A 39 17.70 -0.73 -3.81
CA PRO A 39 17.87 -0.33 -2.41
C PRO A 39 16.81 0.66 -1.90
N ALA A 40 16.47 1.68 -2.70
CA ALA A 40 15.45 2.65 -2.34
C ALA A 40 14.06 2.04 -2.06
N GLU A 41 13.73 0.93 -2.74
CA GLU A 41 12.47 0.24 -2.53
C GLU A 41 12.53 -0.71 -1.32
N GLN A 42 13.71 -1.29 -1.05
CA GLN A 42 13.95 -2.04 0.19
C GLN A 42 13.80 -1.11 1.40
N ASP A 43 14.43 0.06 1.36
CA ASP A 43 14.34 1.08 2.41
C ASP A 43 12.89 1.55 2.62
N ARG A 44 12.14 1.74 1.53
CA ARG A 44 10.71 2.09 1.61
C ARG A 44 9.92 1.01 2.35
N VAL A 45 10.12 -0.27 2.02
CA VAL A 45 9.43 -1.37 2.72
C VAL A 45 9.83 -1.41 4.19
N MET A 46 11.12 -1.26 4.50
CA MET A 46 11.58 -1.27 5.89
C MET A 46 11.07 -0.06 6.68
N SER A 47 10.94 1.12 6.08
CA SER A 47 10.32 2.27 6.74
C SER A 47 8.85 2.01 7.13
N ILE A 48 8.13 1.19 6.36
CA ILE A 48 6.77 0.78 6.69
C ILE A 48 6.79 -0.23 7.85
N VAL A 49 7.71 -1.20 7.85
CA VAL A 49 7.94 -2.13 8.97
C VAL A 49 8.21 -1.36 10.26
N GLU A 50 9.11 -0.39 10.22
CA GLU A 50 9.44 0.49 11.36
C GLU A 50 8.22 1.29 11.81
N SER A 51 7.40 1.78 10.87
CA SER A 51 6.20 2.58 11.21
C SER A 51 5.13 1.83 12.00
N VAL A 52 5.19 0.49 12.04
CA VAL A 52 4.28 -0.32 12.87
C VAL A 52 4.60 -0.15 14.36
N GLU A 53 5.83 0.20 14.72
CA GLU A 53 6.20 0.40 16.11
C GLU A 53 5.54 1.66 16.73
N PRO A 54 5.18 1.62 18.03
CA PRO A 54 5.12 0.44 18.89
C PRO A 54 3.89 -0.42 18.58
N LEU A 55 4.10 -1.74 18.41
CA LEU A 55 3.06 -2.71 18.09
C LEU A 55 1.97 -2.76 19.17
N SER A 56 2.34 -2.59 20.44
CA SER A 56 1.41 -2.58 21.57
C SER A 56 0.29 -1.55 21.43
N LEU A 57 0.57 -0.39 20.80
CA LEU A 57 -0.45 0.64 20.52
C LEU A 57 -1.35 0.29 19.34
N ARG A 58 -0.91 -0.59 18.44
CA ARG A 58 -1.67 -1.01 17.25
C ARG A 58 -2.46 -2.29 17.46
N PHE A 59 -2.08 -3.11 18.45
CA PHE A 59 -2.61 -4.46 18.65
C PHE A 59 -4.14 -4.52 18.71
N ALA A 60 -4.78 -3.60 19.43
CA ALA A 60 -6.24 -3.56 19.51
C ALA A 60 -6.89 -3.27 18.14
N GLY A 61 -6.33 -2.35 17.36
CA GLY A 61 -6.81 -2.05 16.00
C GLY A 61 -6.59 -3.22 15.04
N ILE A 62 -5.41 -3.85 15.08
CA ILE A 62 -5.11 -5.03 14.27
C ILE A 62 -6.12 -6.16 14.54
N ASN A 63 -6.49 -6.39 15.80
CA ASN A 63 -7.50 -7.39 16.13
C ASN A 63 -8.88 -7.05 15.55
N ILE A 64 -9.26 -5.78 15.53
CA ILE A 64 -10.51 -5.34 14.91
C ILE A 64 -10.44 -5.56 13.39
N ASP A 65 -9.35 -5.13 12.74
CA ASP A 65 -9.16 -5.23 11.29
C ASP A 65 -9.05 -6.70 10.82
N SER A 66 -8.64 -7.61 11.70
CA SER A 66 -8.52 -9.04 11.42
C SER A 66 -9.85 -9.79 11.54
N ILE A 67 -10.91 -9.15 12.04
CA ILE A 67 -12.24 -9.78 12.12
C ILE A 67 -12.94 -9.57 10.76
N PRO A 68 -13.23 -10.64 10.01
CA PRO A 68 -13.88 -10.50 8.71
C PRO A 68 -15.29 -9.95 8.88
N ALA A 69 -15.67 -8.98 8.05
CA ALA A 69 -17.06 -8.56 7.92
C ALA A 69 -17.87 -9.73 7.34
N LEU A 70 -18.77 -10.30 8.14
CA LEU A 70 -19.59 -11.45 7.74
C LEU A 70 -20.82 -11.07 6.89
N HIS A 71 -20.93 -9.81 6.47
CA HIS A 71 -22.03 -9.32 5.65
C HIS A 71 -21.50 -8.63 4.39
N GLU A 72 -22.23 -8.78 3.29
CA GLU A 72 -21.93 -8.08 2.04
C GLU A 72 -22.19 -6.58 2.21
N LEU A 73 -21.20 -5.77 1.85
CA LEU A 73 -21.35 -4.31 1.84
C LEU A 73 -22.11 -3.88 0.57
N PRO A 74 -22.99 -2.86 0.64
CA PRO A 74 -23.77 -2.38 -0.50
C PRO A 74 -22.91 -1.53 -1.43
N LEU A 75 -21.88 -2.12 -2.05
CA LEU A 75 -20.87 -1.41 -2.85
C LEU A 75 -21.48 -0.70 -4.08
N GLU A 76 -22.62 -1.16 -4.58
CA GLU A 76 -23.37 -0.57 -5.69
C GLU A 76 -23.84 0.87 -5.44
N ILE A 77 -23.94 1.31 -4.17
CA ILE A 77 -24.34 2.69 -3.84
C ILE A 77 -23.20 3.69 -4.06
N ILE A 78 -21.97 3.23 -4.26
CA ILE A 78 -20.81 4.09 -4.49
C ILE A 78 -20.96 4.76 -5.87
N THR A 79 -21.19 6.07 -5.86
CA THR A 79 -21.35 6.88 -7.07
C THR A 79 -20.07 7.63 -7.47
N ALA A 80 -19.11 7.72 -6.56
CA ALA A 80 -17.83 8.36 -6.85
C ALA A 80 -17.01 7.52 -7.85
N PRO A 81 -16.28 8.16 -8.80
CA PRO A 81 -15.31 7.45 -9.62
C PRO A 81 -14.36 6.65 -8.74
N THR A 82 -14.24 5.35 -9.01
CA THR A 82 -13.41 4.43 -8.20
C THR A 82 -12.33 3.76 -9.05
N ILE A 83 -11.10 3.72 -8.53
CA ILE A 83 -10.01 2.87 -9.02
C ILE A 83 -9.60 1.91 -7.91
N ILE A 84 -9.39 0.65 -8.26
CA ILE A 84 -8.92 -0.41 -7.38
C ILE A 84 -7.62 -0.95 -7.96
N VAL A 85 -6.60 -1.09 -7.12
CA VAL A 85 -5.27 -1.56 -7.51
C VAL A 85 -4.91 -2.75 -6.63
N SER A 86 -4.46 -3.85 -7.23
CA SER A 86 -4.06 -5.05 -6.51
C SER A 86 -2.89 -5.75 -7.22
N ALA A 87 -2.21 -6.66 -6.52
CA ALA A 87 -1.17 -7.52 -7.05
C ALA A 87 -1.53 -8.99 -6.83
N ARG A 88 -1.24 -9.86 -7.80
CA ARG A 88 -1.57 -11.29 -7.73
C ARG A 88 -0.80 -12.04 -6.64
N ASP A 89 0.41 -11.59 -6.35
CA ASP A 89 1.30 -12.15 -5.31
C ASP A 89 1.15 -11.48 -3.94
N ASP A 90 0.09 -10.69 -3.73
CA ASP A 90 -0.28 -10.19 -2.40
C ASP A 90 -0.60 -11.35 -1.45
N LEU A 91 0.21 -11.50 -0.40
CA LEU A 91 0.07 -12.60 0.57
C LEU A 91 -1.11 -12.40 1.53
N PHE A 92 -1.75 -11.22 1.55
CA PHE A 92 -3.07 -11.05 2.17
C PHE A 92 -4.21 -11.51 1.26
N ASN A 93 -3.91 -11.93 0.03
CA ASN A 93 -4.88 -12.44 -0.92
C ASN A 93 -6.05 -11.46 -1.16
N THR A 94 -5.73 -10.18 -1.38
CA THR A 94 -6.73 -9.13 -1.56
C THR A 94 -7.35 -9.11 -2.96
N LEU A 95 -6.76 -9.81 -3.93
CA LEU A 95 -7.22 -9.79 -5.32
C LEU A 95 -8.69 -10.24 -5.50
N PRO A 96 -9.19 -11.35 -4.90
CA PRO A 96 -10.60 -11.71 -5.00
C PRO A 96 -11.54 -10.63 -4.47
N ALA A 97 -11.16 -9.94 -3.38
CA ALA A 97 -11.94 -8.82 -2.84
C ALA A 97 -11.90 -7.61 -3.77
N ALA A 98 -10.76 -7.33 -4.41
CA ALA A 98 -10.61 -6.28 -5.40
C ALA A 98 -11.47 -6.53 -6.66
N GLU A 99 -11.49 -7.77 -7.16
CA GLU A 99 -12.34 -8.20 -8.28
C GLU A 99 -13.82 -8.09 -7.92
N PHE A 100 -14.20 -8.57 -6.73
CA PHE A 100 -15.56 -8.45 -6.23
C PHE A 100 -16.02 -6.98 -6.15
N ALA A 101 -15.20 -6.10 -5.56
CA ALA A 101 -15.51 -4.69 -5.45
C ALA A 101 -15.61 -4.01 -6.83
N ALA A 102 -14.70 -4.31 -7.75
CA ALA A 102 -14.74 -3.76 -9.11
C ALA A 102 -15.99 -4.19 -9.89
N ALA A 103 -16.48 -5.42 -9.68
CA ALA A 103 -17.68 -5.92 -10.32
C ALA A 103 -18.97 -5.25 -9.79
N LYS A 104 -18.97 -4.79 -8.53
CA LYS A 104 -20.14 -4.20 -7.87
C LYS A 104 -20.19 -2.68 -7.99
N ILE A 105 -19.05 -2.00 -7.94
CA ILE A 105 -18.98 -0.55 -8.02
C ILE A 105 -19.11 -0.12 -9.49
N ARG A 106 -20.20 0.57 -9.81
CA ARG A 106 -20.51 0.96 -11.19
C ARG A 106 -19.40 1.83 -11.80
N GLY A 107 -18.78 1.33 -12.87
CA GLY A 107 -17.73 2.04 -13.59
C GLY A 107 -16.37 2.06 -12.88
N ALA A 108 -16.17 1.21 -11.87
CA ALA A 108 -14.87 1.06 -11.24
C ALA A 108 -13.81 0.56 -12.23
N LYS A 109 -12.60 1.10 -12.11
CA LYS A 109 -11.43 0.65 -12.86
C LYS A 109 -10.60 -0.28 -11.98
N LEU A 110 -10.35 -1.50 -12.45
CA LEU A 110 -9.47 -2.45 -11.79
C LEU A 110 -8.11 -2.50 -12.50
N VAL A 111 -7.02 -2.36 -11.74
CA VAL A 111 -5.64 -2.52 -12.21
C VAL A 111 -4.98 -3.64 -11.41
N ILE A 112 -4.50 -4.67 -12.10
CA ILE A 112 -3.87 -5.84 -11.48
C ILE A 112 -2.44 -5.94 -11.99
N TYR A 113 -1.49 -6.05 -11.07
CA TYR A 113 -0.10 -6.39 -11.38
C TYR A 113 0.16 -7.86 -11.08
N ASP A 114 1.03 -8.50 -11.86
CA ASP A 114 1.42 -9.89 -11.59
C ASP A 114 2.28 -10.00 -10.31
N THR A 115 3.11 -8.98 -10.06
CA THR A 115 3.96 -8.91 -8.88
C THR A 115 3.90 -7.54 -8.20
N GLY A 116 4.10 -7.52 -6.89
CA GLY A 116 4.07 -6.30 -6.08
C GLY A 116 3.87 -6.58 -4.59
N GLY A 117 3.32 -7.74 -4.24
CA GLY A 117 2.84 -8.03 -2.89
C GLY A 117 1.81 -7.00 -2.43
N HIS A 118 1.50 -7.02 -1.14
CA HIS A 118 0.54 -6.07 -0.56
C HIS A 118 0.96 -4.60 -0.72
N LEU A 119 2.26 -4.31 -0.65
CA LEU A 119 2.80 -2.94 -0.66
C LEU A 119 3.15 -2.43 -2.07
N LEU A 120 2.78 -3.16 -3.13
CA LEU A 120 3.04 -2.80 -4.53
C LEU A 120 4.52 -2.47 -4.80
N VAL A 121 5.41 -3.32 -4.27
CA VAL A 121 6.86 -3.22 -4.35
C VAL A 121 7.30 -3.18 -5.81
N GLY A 122 8.05 -2.15 -6.19
CA GLY A 122 8.54 -1.94 -7.56
C GLY A 122 7.49 -1.40 -8.54
N ARG A 123 6.22 -1.25 -8.12
CA ARG A 123 5.10 -0.76 -8.97
C ARG A 123 4.79 0.72 -8.80
N GLN A 124 5.56 1.42 -7.98
CA GLN A 124 5.26 2.78 -7.54
C GLN A 124 5.03 3.78 -8.69
N GLN A 125 5.85 3.75 -9.74
CA GLN A 125 5.66 4.65 -10.89
C GLN A 125 4.43 4.29 -11.71
N GLU A 126 4.18 3.01 -11.92
CA GLU A 126 3.05 2.50 -12.67
C GLU A 126 1.73 2.82 -11.95
N VAL A 127 1.68 2.63 -10.64
CA VAL A 127 0.54 2.99 -9.78
C VAL A 127 0.29 4.49 -9.82
N ARG A 128 1.33 5.33 -9.65
CA ARG A 128 1.19 6.79 -9.74
C ARG A 128 0.64 7.23 -11.10
N MET A 129 1.13 6.62 -12.18
CA MET A 129 0.64 6.91 -13.52
C MET A 129 -0.82 6.48 -13.69
N ALA A 130 -1.19 5.29 -13.23
CA ALA A 130 -2.56 4.78 -13.26
C ALA A 130 -3.52 5.71 -12.51
N VAL A 131 -3.15 6.17 -11.32
CA VAL A 131 -3.93 7.12 -10.51
C VAL A 131 -4.03 8.48 -11.21
N ARG A 132 -2.93 9.02 -11.75
CA ARG A 132 -2.97 10.30 -12.49
C ARG A 132 -3.90 10.23 -13.70
N MET A 133 -3.75 9.21 -14.54
CA MET A 133 -4.63 9.01 -15.69
C MET A 133 -6.09 8.84 -15.28
N PHE A 134 -6.34 8.16 -14.17
CA PHE A 134 -7.68 7.99 -13.62
C PHE A 134 -8.29 9.33 -13.16
N LEU A 135 -7.53 10.14 -12.43
CA LEU A 135 -7.97 11.47 -11.99
C LEU A 135 -8.21 12.42 -13.17
N ALA A 136 -7.35 12.38 -14.19
CA ALA A 136 -7.51 13.18 -15.40
C ALA A 136 -8.78 12.77 -16.17
N GLY A 137 -9.01 11.46 -16.33
CA GLY A 137 -10.23 10.93 -16.95
C GLY A 137 -11.50 11.25 -16.17
N ALA A 138 -11.40 11.41 -14.85
CA ALA A 138 -12.50 11.85 -13.98
C ALA A 138 -12.69 13.38 -13.95
N GLY A 139 -11.91 14.14 -14.72
CA GLY A 139 -11.97 15.61 -14.76
C GLY A 139 -11.51 16.30 -13.47
N ARG A 140 -10.69 15.60 -12.64
CA ARG A 140 -10.23 16.10 -11.34
C ARG A 140 -8.86 16.76 -11.36
N ILE A 141 -8.10 16.59 -12.45
CA ILE A 141 -6.84 17.30 -12.70
C ILE A 141 -6.79 17.75 -14.16
N THR A 142 -6.31 18.97 -14.42
CA THR A 142 -5.99 19.45 -15.76
C THR A 142 -4.58 19.00 -16.14
N SER A 143 -4.37 18.62 -17.39
CA SER A 143 -3.12 18.03 -17.91
C SER A 143 -1.87 18.93 -17.87
N SER A 144 -1.91 20.08 -17.18
CA SER A 144 -0.93 21.17 -17.30
C SER A 144 0.18 21.18 -16.24
N GLU A 145 0.14 20.38 -15.18
CA GLU A 145 1.21 20.36 -14.15
C GLU A 145 2.40 19.47 -14.52
N SER A 146 2.87 19.52 -15.76
CA SER A 146 4.09 18.84 -16.19
C SER A 146 5.18 19.78 -16.74
N SER A 147 5.02 21.10 -16.59
CA SER A 147 5.98 22.07 -17.12
C SER A 147 6.07 23.30 -16.24
N ASP A 148 6.64 23.17 -15.05
CA ASP A 148 7.21 24.33 -14.35
C ASP A 148 8.37 23.92 -13.43
N SER A 149 9.48 23.50 -14.06
CA SER A 149 10.80 23.54 -13.44
C SER A 149 11.87 23.89 -14.47
N GLN A 150 11.66 24.98 -15.21
CA GLN A 150 12.75 25.61 -15.93
C GLN A 150 12.54 27.12 -16.03
N THR A 151 13.56 27.85 -15.55
CA THR A 151 13.80 29.30 -15.72
C THR A 151 13.34 30.21 -14.58
N ARG A 152 14.18 30.33 -13.55
CA ARG A 152 14.35 31.60 -12.85
C ARG A 152 15.63 32.27 -13.37
N PRO A 153 15.58 33.44 -14.02
CA PRO A 153 16.80 34.18 -14.36
C PRO A 153 17.37 34.81 -13.09
N ALA A 154 18.70 34.79 -12.98
CA ALA A 154 19.45 35.50 -11.95
C ALA A 154 19.15 37.00 -12.05
N ARG A 155 18.69 37.60 -10.94
CA ARG A 155 18.54 39.04 -10.83
C ARG A 155 19.82 39.58 -10.17
N GLY A 156 20.68 40.19 -10.98
CA GLY A 156 21.78 41.01 -10.49
C GLY A 156 21.27 42.40 -10.10
N GLN A 157 21.72 42.87 -8.94
CA GLN A 157 22.28 44.20 -8.67
C GLN A 157 22.88 44.17 -7.27
#